data_AF-A0A7Y8IDS6-F1
#
_entry.id   AF-A0A7Y8IDS6-F1
#
_cell.length_a   1.000
_cell.length_b   1.000
_cell.length_c   1.000
_cell.angle_alpha   90.00
_cell.angle_beta   90.00
_cell.angle_gamma   90.00
#
_symmetry.space_group_name_H-M   'P 1'
#
loop_
_entity.id
_entity.type
_entity.pdbx_description
1 polymer ?
#
loop_
_entity_poly.entity_id
_entity_poly.type
_entity_poly.pdbx_seq_one_letter_code
_entity_poly.pdbx_strand_id
1 'polypeptide(L)' 'MDKHRNPRAKAEAKTNMKKTTIELTEEQYFFLKEKALELQKQNQNASIVSIIRDLIEKDWQEWMKGKKEKKG' A
#
# COMPACT_ATOMS: atom_id res chain seq x y z
N MET A 1 -40.29 15.88 22.42
CA MET A 1 -40.03 14.67 21.60
C MET A 1 -38.74 14.87 20.84
N ASP A 2 -37.65 14.61 21.54
CA ASP A 2 -36.28 14.73 21.08
C ASP A 2 -36.00 13.67 20.00
N LYS A 3 -35.95 14.12 18.74
CA LYS A 3 -35.48 13.28 17.63
C LYS A 3 -33.97 13.23 17.71
N HIS A 4 -33.48 12.21 18.41
CA HIS A 4 -32.09 11.84 18.50
C HIS A 4 -31.41 11.85 17.12
N ARG A 5 -30.46 12.78 17.01
CA ARG A 5 -29.20 12.75 16.25
C ARG A 5 -28.85 11.32 15.80
N ASN A 6 -28.82 11.07 14.49
CA ASN A 6 -28.31 9.82 13.93
C ASN A 6 -26.77 9.92 13.79
N PRO A 7 -25.96 9.23 14.61
CA PRO A 7 -24.51 9.22 14.49
C PRO A 7 -24.10 7.88 13.85
N ARG A 8 -24.50 7.67 12.60
CA ARG A 8 -23.84 6.70 11.72
C ARG A 8 -23.11 7.55 10.68
N ALA A 9 -22.05 8.24 11.11
CA ALA A 9 -20.71 7.66 11.15
C ALA A 9 -20.43 7.01 9.81
N LYS A 10 -19.77 7.81 8.96
CA LYS A 10 -19.09 7.43 7.73
C LYS A 10 -18.80 5.93 7.73
N ALA A 11 -19.44 5.20 6.82
CA ALA A 11 -18.92 3.92 6.38
C ALA A 11 -17.63 4.22 5.61
N GLU A 12 -16.58 4.57 6.34
CA GLU A 12 -15.22 4.42 5.87
C GLU A 12 -15.11 2.93 5.59
N ALA A 13 -15.07 2.57 4.31
CA ALA A 13 -14.72 1.24 3.88
C ALA A 13 -13.40 0.92 4.57
N LYS A 14 -13.47 0.18 5.69
CA LYS A 14 -12.30 -0.39 6.34
C LYS A 14 -11.70 -1.30 5.29
N THR A 15 -10.75 -0.76 4.53
CA THR A 15 -9.83 -1.58 3.76
C THR A 15 -9.26 -2.56 4.78
N ASN A 16 -9.50 -3.85 4.58
CA ASN A 16 -9.07 -4.89 5.50
C ASN A 16 -7.54 -4.99 5.44
N MET A 17 -6.85 -4.01 6.01
CA MET A 17 -5.40 -3.93 6.05
C MET A 17 -4.91 -5.01 7.03
N LYS A 18 -4.05 -5.89 6.54
CA LYS A 18 -3.39 -6.92 7.35
C LYS A 18 -1.97 -6.47 7.68
N LYS A 19 -1.53 -6.75 8.91
CA LYS A 19 -0.14 -6.56 9.33
C LYS A 19 0.63 -7.84 9.04
N THR A 20 1.78 -7.71 8.41
CA THR A 20 2.67 -8.81 8.08
C THR A 20 4.10 -8.37 8.36
N THR A 21 4.87 -9.23 9.02
CA THR A 21 6.33 -9.08 9.13
C THR A 21 6.96 -9.78 7.94
N ILE A 22 7.89 -9.11 7.26
CA ILE A 22 8.66 -9.65 6.15
C ILE A 22 10.13 -9.72 6.54
N GLU A 23 10.81 -10.76 6.10
CA GLU A 23 12.26 -10.88 6.23
C GLU A 23 12.89 -10.42 4.91
N LEU A 24 13.92 -9.59 5.02
CA LEU A 24 14.68 -9.05 3.90
C LEU A 24 16.16 -9.30 4.17
N THR A 25 16.95 -9.45 3.12
CA THR A 25 18.40 -9.41 3.28
C THR A 25 18.81 -8.00 3.72
N GLU A 26 19.98 -7.91 4.36
CA GLU A 26 20.55 -6.63 4.78
C GLU A 26 20.68 -5.66 3.59
N GLU A 27 21.16 -6.15 2.45
CA GLU A 27 21.28 -5.36 1.22
C GLU A 27 19.93 -4.85 0.70
N GLN A 28 18.88 -5.69 0.71
CA GLN A 28 17.54 -5.28 0.31
C GLN A 28 16.98 -4.21 1.24
N TYR A 29 17.20 -4.35 2.55
CA TYR A 29 16.77 -3.37 3.53
C TYR A 29 17.50 -2.02 3.33
N PHE A 30 18.82 -2.03 3.14
CA PHE A 30 19.59 -0.81 2.89
C PHE A 30 19.17 -0.12 1.60
N PHE A 31 19.00 -0.88 0.52
CA PHE A 31 18.49 -0.35 -0.74
C PHE A 31 17.14 0.35 -0.56
N LEU A 32 16.18 -0.29 0.12
CA LEU A 32 14.87 0.31 0.37
C LEU A 32 14.95 1.54 1.27
N LYS A 33 15.86 1.54 2.25
CA LYS A 33 16.10 2.67 3.15
C LYS A 33 16.67 3.87 2.41
N GLU A 34 17.68 3.68 1.57
CA GLU A 34 18.26 4.73 0.74
C GLU A 34 17.22 5.31 -0.23
N LYS A 35 16.49 4.44 -0.93
CA LYS A 35 15.42 4.85 -1.84
C LYS A 35 14.32 5.64 -1.14
N ALA A 36 13.91 5.24 0.06
CA ALA A 36 12.94 5.98 0.85
C ALA A 36 13.46 7.38 1.22
N LEU A 37 14.74 7.48 1.60
CA LEU A 37 15.37 8.76 1.92
C LEU A 37 15.46 9.69 0.70
N GLU A 38 15.77 9.16 -0.48
CA GLU A 38 15.80 9.93 -1.72
C GLU A 38 14.42 10.50 -2.08
N LEU A 39 13.36 9.69 -1.95
CA LEU A 39 12.00 10.13 -2.21
C LEU A 39 11.52 11.17 -1.17
N GLN A 40 11.93 11.02 0.08
CA GLN A 40 11.66 12.02 1.13
C GLN A 40 12.30 13.38 0.82
N LYS A 41 13.54 13.40 0.29
CA LYS A 41 14.18 14.65 -0.15
C LYS A 41 13.43 15.34 -1.29
N GLN A 42 12.66 14.60 -2.08
CA GLN A 42 11.80 15.13 -3.14
C GLN A 42 10.42 15.59 -2.62
N ASN A 43 10.29 15.80 -1.31
CA ASN A 43 9.03 16.18 -0.63
C ASN A 43 7.91 15.13 -0.77
N GLN A 44 8.26 13.87 -1.06
CA GLN A 44 7.31 12.77 -1.05
C GLN A 44 7.34 12.11 0.33
N ASN A 45 6.18 11.90 0.96
CA ASN A 45 6.07 11.19 2.25
C ASN A 45 6.27 9.67 2.05
N ALA A 46 7.42 9.29 1.51
CA ALA A 46 7.77 7.91 1.22
C ALA A 46 8.33 7.21 2.46
N SER A 47 8.00 5.94 2.59
CA SER A 47 8.54 5.02 3.58
C SER A 47 8.83 3.68 2.93
N ILE A 48 9.62 2.82 3.59
CA ILE A 48 9.85 1.45 3.12
C ILE A 48 8.51 0.73 2.88
N VAL A 49 7.53 0.93 3.77
CA VAL A 49 6.19 0.34 3.65
C VAL A 49 5.45 0.83 2.41
N SER A 50 5.50 2.13 2.10
CA SER A 50 4.83 2.67 0.92
C SER A 50 5.49 2.16 -0.37
N ILE A 51 6.82 2.10 -0.41
CA ILE A 51 7.56 1.56 -1.56
C ILE A 51 7.19 0.10 -1.82
N ILE A 52 7.17 -0.73 -0.78
CA ILE A 52 6.80 -2.14 -0.91
C ILE A 52 5.35 -2.28 -1.38
N ARG A 53 4.44 -1.48 -0.84
CA ARG A 53 3.03 -1.47 -1.25
C ARG A 53 2.88 -1.12 -2.74
N ASP A 54 3.60 -0.10 -3.21
CA ASP A 54 3.55 0.34 -4.61
C ASP A 54 4.13 -0.72 -5.55
N LEU A 55 5.22 -1.40 -5.15
CA LEU A 55 5.80 -2.50 -5.89
C LEU A 55 4.84 -3.69 -6.01
N ILE A 56 4.19 -4.08 -4.91
CA ILE A 56 3.19 -5.16 -4.89
C ILE A 56 2.00 -4.80 -5.77
N GLU A 57 1.48 -3.57 -5.68
CA GLU A 57 0.34 -3.14 -6.48
C GLU A 57 0.69 -3.16 -7.97
N LYS A 58 1.87 -2.64 -8.34
CA LYS A 58 2.32 -2.65 -9.74
C LYS A 58 2.42 -4.07 -10.29
N ASP A 59 3.09 -4.96 -9.56
CA ASP A 59 3.24 -6.37 -9.96
C ASP A 59 1.88 -7.08 -10.05
N TRP A 60 0.97 -6.81 -9.11
CA TRP A 60 -0.37 -7.36 -9.12
C TRP A 60 -1.19 -6.91 -10.34
N GLN A 61 -1.13 -5.64 -10.71
CA GLN A 61 -1.81 -5.12 -11.89
C GLN A 61 -1.27 -5.75 -13.18
N GLU A 62 0.05 -5.91 -13.30
CA GLU A 62 0.69 -6.57 -14.45
C GLU A 62 0.29 -8.05 -14.53
N TRP A 63 0.28 -8.75 -13.39
CA TRP A 63 -0.18 -10.14 -13.30
C TRP A 63 -1.64 -10.32 -13.70
N MET A 64 -2.52 -9.41 -13.26
CA MET A 64 -3.95 -9.46 -13.59
C MET A 64 -4.23 -9.13 -15.06
N LYS A 65 -3.43 -8.25 -15.68
CA LYS A 65 -3.52 -7.95 -17.12
C LYS A 65 -3.20 -9.19 -17.96
N GLY A 66 -2.10 -9.88 -17.67
CA GLY A 66 -1.70 -11.09 -18.41
C GLY A 66 -2.68 -12.27 -18.25
N LYS A 67 -3.49 -12.29 -17.19
CA LYS A 67 -4.56 -13.30 -17.02
C LYS A 67 -5.83 -13.00 -17.81
N LYS A 68 -6.12 -11.74 -18.12
CA LYS A 68 -7.26 -11.37 -18.97
C LYS A 68 -7.01 -11.71 -20.45
N GLU A 69 -5.77 -11.56 -20.91
CA GLU A 69 -5.37 -11.87 -22.30
C GLU A 69 -5.41 -13.38 -22.62
N LYS A 70 -5.24 -14.26 -21.62
CA LYS A 70 -5.31 -15.73 -21.80
C LYS A 70 -6.73 -16.31 -21.74
N LYS A 71 -7.75 -15.48 -21.52
CA LYS A 71 -9.17 -15.88 -21.45
C LYS A 71 -10.01 -15.28 -22.59
N GLY A 72 -9.38 -14.57 -23.53
CA GLY A 72 -10.00 -14.04 -24.74
C GLY A 72 -9.77 -14.96 -25.92
#